data_AF-A0A7C7BNP0-F1
#
_entry.id   AF-A0A7C7BNP0-F1
#
_cell.length_a   1.000
_cell.length_b   1.000
_cell.length_c   1.000
_cell.angle_alpha   90.00
_cell.angle_beta   90.00
_cell.angle_gamma   90.00
#
_symmetry.space_group_name_H-M   'P 1'
#
loop_
_entity.id
_entity.type
_entity.pdbx_description
1 polymer ?
#
loop_
_entity_poly.entity_id
_entity_poly.type
_entity_poly.pdbx_seq_one_letter_code
_entity_poly.pdbx_strand_id
1 'polypeptide(L)'
;MKKIGVASAFMYPEPERLVFGKKTLCYLEKDMGRYLSQEGAMPILIPDLEDDELSEFISEMDGFVFQGGTDIAPETYGEEPIENGKWKGDPIRDVHELKIMEYAVKHDKPVFGICRGFQLMNVYFGGT
;
A
#
# COMPACT_ATOMS: atom_id res chain seq x y z
N MET A 1 -8.51 15.34 15.44
CA MET A 1 -7.35 14.54 14.99
C MET A 1 -7.74 13.90 13.68
N LYS A 2 -6.93 14.02 12.64
CA LYS A 2 -7.21 13.49 11.30
C LYS A 2 -6.81 12.03 11.21
N LYS A 3 -7.73 11.14 10.82
CA LYS A 3 -7.46 9.71 10.61
C LYS A 3 -6.76 9.54 9.27
N ILE A 4 -5.47 9.18 9.28
CA ILE A 4 -4.69 8.99 8.06
C ILE A 4 -4.53 7.50 7.83
N GLY A 5 -5.20 6.98 6.81
CA GLY A 5 -5.07 5.59 6.40
C GLY A 5 -3.69 5.36 5.77
N VAL A 6 -2.91 4.43 6.30
CA VAL A 6 -1.61 4.07 5.74
C VAL A 6 -1.75 2.70 5.10
N ALA A 7 -1.58 2.65 3.77
CA ALA A 7 -1.68 1.41 3.02
C ALA A 7 -0.61 0.41 3.52
N SER A 8 -1.02 -0.84 3.71
CA SER A 8 -0.14 -1.87 4.26
C SER A 8 0.98 -2.22 3.30
N ALA A 9 2.20 -2.25 3.84
CA ALA A 9 3.26 -3.02 3.21
C ALA A 9 3.15 -4.48 3.66
N PHE A 10 3.53 -5.41 2.78
CA PHE A 10 3.46 -6.83 3.05
C PHE A 10 4.85 -7.42 3.25
N MET A 11 4.98 -8.20 4.30
CA MET A 11 6.14 -9.04 4.55
C MET A 11 5.68 -10.49 4.45
N TYR A 12 6.02 -11.12 3.32
CA TYR A 12 5.60 -12.49 3.00
C TYR A 12 6.28 -13.56 3.86
N PRO A 13 5.70 -14.78 3.90
CA PRO A 13 6.27 -15.91 4.60
C PRO A 13 7.70 -16.21 4.11
N GLU A 14 8.59 -16.37 5.07
CA GLU A 14 9.98 -16.76 4.87
C GLU A 14 10.31 -17.75 6.00
N PRO A 15 10.22 -19.07 5.75
CA PRO A 15 10.29 -20.09 6.80
C PRO A 15 11.57 -20.05 7.65
N GLU A 16 12.65 -19.49 7.09
CA GLU A 16 13.94 -19.33 7.77
C GLU A 16 13.96 -18.15 8.76
N ARG A 17 12.98 -17.24 8.69
CA ARG A 17 12.87 -16.10 9.61
C ARG A 17 12.52 -16.56 11.03
N LEU A 18 13.34 -16.15 11.99
CA LEU A 18 13.25 -16.56 13.41
C LEU A 18 11.86 -16.35 14.03
N VAL A 19 11.20 -15.23 13.71
CA VAL A 19 9.87 -14.88 14.22
C VAL A 19 8.96 -14.59 13.04
N PHE A 20 7.72 -15.08 13.11
CA PHE A 20 6.68 -14.91 12.07
C PHE A 20 7.00 -15.49 10.69
N GLY A 21 8.02 -16.34 10.54
CA GLY A 21 8.44 -16.86 9.22
C GLY A 21 7.37 -17.61 8.43
N LYS A 22 6.34 -18.16 9.07
CA LYS A 22 5.21 -18.83 8.38
C LYS A 22 4.00 -17.91 8.11
N LYS A 23 4.11 -16.61 8.38
CA LYS A 23 2.98 -15.67 8.31
C LYS A 23 3.27 -14.58 7.29
N THR A 24 2.21 -14.12 6.63
CA THR A 24 2.21 -12.81 5.98
C THR A 24 1.93 -11.76 7.04
N LEU A 25 2.71 -10.69 7.07
CA LEU A 25 2.49 -9.56 7.97
C LEU A 25 2.13 -8.32 7.16
N CYS A 26 1.08 -7.63 7.61
CA CYS A 26 0.84 -6.23 7.27
C CYS A 26 1.66 -5.36 8.22
N TYR A 27 2.41 -4.39 7.70
CA TYR A 27 3.23 -3.52 8.54
C TYR A 27 3.23 -2.06 8.12
N LEU A 28 3.47 -1.22 9.12
CA LEU A 28 3.81 0.19 9.01
C LEU A 28 5.28 0.36 9.41
N GLU A 29 6.07 0.97 8.54
CA GLU A 29 7.46 1.30 8.85
C GLU A 29 7.51 2.28 10.02
N LYS A 30 8.44 2.08 10.96
CA LYS A 30 8.43 2.76 12.26
C LYS A 30 8.64 4.26 12.12
N ASP A 31 9.55 4.67 11.25
CA ASP A 31 9.87 6.09 11.05
C ASP A 31 8.76 6.78 10.25
N MET A 32 8.13 6.08 9.30
CA MET A 32 6.87 6.51 8.69
C MET A 32 5.77 6.77 9.74
N GLY A 33 5.50 5.80 10.61
CA GLY A 33 4.48 5.95 11.65
C GLY A 33 4.78 7.11 12.61
N ARG A 34 6.06 7.31 12.96
CA ARG A 34 6.50 8.44 13.78
C ARG A 34 6.32 9.79 13.09
N TYR A 35 6.70 9.87 11.82
CA TYR A 35 6.56 11.08 11.02
C TYR A 35 5.09 11.46 10.85
N LEU A 36 4.24 10.51 10.48
CA LEU A 36 2.80 10.74 10.30
C LEU A 36 2.06 11.03 11.60
N SER A 37 2.56 10.60 12.75
CA SER A 37 1.96 10.92 14.05
C SER A 37 2.22 12.35 14.51
N GLN A 38 2.94 13.16 13.72
CA GLN A 38 3.13 14.57 14.01
C GLN A 38 1.82 15.35 13.83
N GLU A 39 1.71 16.45 14.58
CA GLU A 39 0.70 17.50 14.39
C GLU A 39 -0.73 17.04 14.03
N GLY A 40 -1.42 16.42 14.98
CA GLY A 40 -2.87 16.23 14.89
C GLY A 40 -3.33 15.17 13.89
N ALA A 41 -2.42 14.39 13.32
CA ALA A 41 -2.70 13.19 12.53
C ALA A 41 -2.62 11.91 13.37
N MET A 42 -3.50 10.95 13.07
CA MET A 42 -3.55 9.63 13.66
C MET A 42 -3.36 8.60 12.53
N PRO A 43 -2.14 8.09 12.32
CA PRO A 43 -1.90 7.07 11.31
C PRO A 43 -2.56 5.76 11.74
N ILE A 44 -3.32 5.17 10.81
CA ILE A 44 -4.00 3.88 10.99
C ILE A 44 -3.50 2.96 9.89
N LEU A 45 -2.85 1.86 10.27
CA LEU A 45 -2.48 0.82 9.32
C LEU A 45 -3.76 0.19 8.76
N ILE A 46 -3.93 0.23 7.43
CA ILE A 46 -5.08 -0.38 6.75
C ILE A 46 -4.80 -1.89 6.63
N PRO A 47 -5.57 -2.77 7.29
CA PRO A 47 -5.37 -4.21 7.17
C PRO A 47 -5.73 -4.72 5.77
N ASP A 48 -5.18 -5.88 5.39
CA ASP A 48 -5.61 -6.62 4.21
C ASP A 48 -6.96 -7.29 4.50
N LEU A 49 -8.03 -6.73 3.95
CA LEU A 49 -9.44 -7.13 4.17
C LEU A 49 -10.11 -7.44 2.82
N GLU A 50 -11.23 -8.16 2.89
CA GLU A 50 -12.11 -8.34 1.74
C GLU A 50 -12.78 -7.01 1.33
N ASP A 51 -13.25 -6.93 0.08
CA ASP A 51 -13.62 -5.64 -0.55
C ASP A 51 -14.69 -4.83 0.20
N ASP A 52 -15.71 -5.50 0.74
CA ASP A 52 -16.79 -4.83 1.48
C ASP A 52 -16.28 -4.28 2.82
N GLU A 53 -15.50 -5.07 3.55
CA GLU A 53 -14.90 -4.70 4.83
C GLU A 53 -13.82 -3.61 4.66
N LEU A 54 -13.01 -3.72 3.60
CA LEU A 54 -12.01 -2.73 3.23
C LEU A 54 -12.69 -1.38 2.95
N SER A 55 -13.76 -1.38 2.16
CA SER A 55 -14.52 -0.17 1.81
C SER A 55 -15.11 0.51 3.04
N GLU A 56 -15.70 -0.25 3.96
CA GLU A 56 -16.20 0.27 5.24
C GLU A 56 -15.05 0.86 6.07
N PHE A 57 -13.94 0.13 6.20
CA PHE A 57 -12.78 0.57 6.97
C PHE A 57 -12.17 1.88 6.44
N ILE A 58 -11.92 1.97 5.14
CA ILE A 58 -11.27 3.14 4.53
C ILE A 58 -12.19 4.36 4.45
N SER A 59 -13.52 4.16 4.55
CA SER A 59 -14.48 5.27 4.57
C SER A 59 -14.33 6.20 5.77
N GLU A 60 -13.83 5.66 6.88
CA GLU A 60 -13.55 6.38 8.10
C GLU A 60 -12.29 7.26 8.00
N MET A 61 -11.50 7.15 6.94
CA MET A 61 -10.23 7.88 6.79
C MET A 61 -10.44 9.29 6.22
N ASP A 62 -9.67 10.25 6.73
CA ASP A 62 -9.62 11.62 6.22
C ASP A 62 -8.69 11.75 5.00
N GLY A 63 -7.77 10.81 4.79
CA GLY A 63 -6.78 10.82 3.71
C GLY A 63 -5.88 9.59 3.77
N PHE A 64 -5.06 9.39 2.74
CA PHE A 64 -4.28 8.17 2.55
C PHE A 64 -2.79 8.43 2.30
N VAL A 65 -1.95 7.54 2.82
CA VAL A 65 -0.50 7.50 2.55
C VAL A 65 -0.12 6.14 2.00
N PHE A 66 0.60 6.13 0.88
CA PHE A 66 1.16 4.93 0.26
C PHE A 66 2.67 4.88 0.50
N GLN A 67 3.12 3.83 1.19
CA GLN A 67 4.51 3.67 1.62
C GLN A 67 5.43 3.24 0.47
N GLY A 68 6.74 3.42 0.65
CA GLY A 68 7.76 2.82 -0.22
C GLY A 68 7.77 1.28 -0.16
N GLY A 69 8.65 0.64 -0.94
CA GLY A 69 8.86 -0.81 -0.88
C GLY A 69 9.31 -1.39 -2.22
N THR A 70 9.05 -2.69 -2.41
CA THR A 70 9.27 -3.46 -3.64
C THR A 70 8.66 -2.80 -4.87
N ASP A 71 9.26 -2.99 -6.04
CA ASP A 71 8.73 -2.46 -7.30
C ASP A 71 7.26 -2.85 -7.57
N ILE A 72 6.54 -2.02 -8.34
CA ILE A 72 5.22 -2.37 -8.88
C ILE A 72 5.40 -3.54 -9.86
N ALA A 73 4.48 -4.51 -9.85
CA ALA A 73 4.49 -5.61 -10.81
C ALA A 73 4.33 -5.08 -12.24
N PRO A 74 5.20 -5.49 -13.19
CA PRO A 74 5.10 -5.09 -14.59
C PRO A 74 3.72 -5.27 -15.21
N GLU A 75 3.05 -6.36 -14.85
CA GLU A 75 1.73 -6.70 -15.34
C GLU A 75 0.67 -5.65 -14.92
N THR A 76 0.89 -4.93 -13.81
CA THR A 76 -0.01 -3.87 -13.33
C THR A 76 -0.01 -2.64 -14.23
N TYR A 77 1.08 -2.39 -14.95
CA TYR A 77 1.16 -1.30 -15.95
C TYR A 77 1.26 -1.82 -17.39
N GLY A 78 0.87 -3.08 -17.63
CA GLY A 78 0.74 -3.65 -18.97
C GLY A 78 2.04 -4.13 -19.60
N GLU A 79 3.09 -4.35 -18.81
CA GLU A 79 4.36 -4.92 -19.25
C GLU A 79 4.58 -6.34 -18.70
N GLU A 80 5.67 -6.97 -19.16
CA GLU A 80 6.08 -8.31 -18.74
C GLU A 80 7.37 -8.24 -17.89
N PRO A 81 7.54 -9.13 -16.89
CA PRO A 81 8.74 -9.16 -16.07
C PRO A 81 10.05 -9.31 -16.86
N ILE A 82 10.99 -8.42 -16.59
CA ILE A 82 12.35 -8.48 -17.14
C ILE A 82 13.17 -9.65 -16.54
N GLU A 83 14.22 -10.06 -17.27
CA GLU A 83 15.19 -11.11 -16.88
C GLU A 83 14.56 -12.48 -16.50
N ASN A 84 13.74 -13.04 -17.38
CA ASN A 84 13.09 -14.35 -17.17
C ASN A 84 12.32 -14.43 -15.83
N GLY A 85 11.71 -13.32 -15.40
CA GLY A 85 10.92 -13.27 -14.17
C GLY A 85 11.69 -12.97 -12.88
N LYS A 86 12.88 -12.36 -12.95
CA LYS A 86 13.65 -11.95 -11.76
C LYS A 86 13.16 -10.66 -11.10
N TRP A 87 12.25 -9.91 -11.73
CA TRP A 87 11.66 -8.69 -11.18
C TRP A 87 10.13 -8.70 -11.35
N LYS A 88 9.47 -9.46 -10.47
CA LYS A 88 8.01 -9.65 -10.53
C LYS A 88 7.21 -8.56 -9.82
N GLY A 89 7.88 -7.63 -9.14
CA GLY A 89 7.24 -6.67 -8.25
C GLY A 89 6.39 -7.37 -7.19
N ASP A 90 5.25 -6.77 -6.86
CA ASP A 90 4.31 -7.28 -5.86
C ASP A 90 2.85 -7.12 -6.30
N PRO A 91 2.33 -8.02 -7.14
CA PRO A 91 0.99 -7.88 -7.71
C PRO A 91 -0.13 -7.97 -6.66
N ILE A 92 0.13 -8.64 -5.53
CA ILE A 92 -0.85 -8.76 -4.44
C ILE A 92 -0.97 -7.40 -3.74
N ARG A 93 0.16 -6.77 -3.42
CA ARG A 93 0.16 -5.42 -2.85
C ARG A 93 -0.37 -4.39 -3.84
N ASP A 94 -0.07 -4.52 -5.13
CA ASP A 94 -0.58 -3.63 -6.17
C ASP A 94 -2.11 -3.62 -6.20
N VAL A 95 -2.76 -4.79 -6.20
CA VAL A 95 -4.22 -4.91 -6.16
C VAL A 95 -4.79 -4.25 -4.90
N HIS A 96 -4.21 -4.54 -3.73
CA HIS A 96 -4.65 -3.96 -2.46
C HIS A 96 -4.58 -2.43 -2.48
N GLU A 97 -3.43 -1.88 -2.89
CA GLU A 97 -3.22 -0.44 -2.88
C GLU A 97 -3.99 0.30 -3.99
N LEU A 98 -4.17 -0.31 -5.17
CA LEU A 98 -5.00 0.28 -6.23
C LEU A 98 -6.47 0.37 -5.82
N LYS A 99 -7.00 -0.57 -5.03
CA LYS A 99 -8.37 -0.46 -4.49
C LYS A 99 -8.51 0.74 -3.55
N ILE A 100 -7.51 0.96 -2.69
CA ILE A 100 -7.48 2.12 -1.79
C ILE A 100 -7.34 3.42 -2.60
N MET A 101 -6.49 3.45 -3.63
CA MET A 101 -6.31 4.59 -4.53
C MET A 101 -7.62 4.94 -5.25
N GLU A 102 -8.27 3.95 -5.83
CA GLU A 102 -9.55 4.09 -6.51
C GLU A 102 -10.61 4.68 -5.58
N TYR A 103 -10.69 4.19 -4.35
CA TYR A 103 -11.59 4.75 -3.34
C TYR A 103 -11.26 6.21 -3.05
N ALA A 104 -9.98 6.51 -2.82
CA ALA A 104 -9.53 7.86 -2.48
C ALA A 104 -9.87 8.86 -3.58
N VAL A 105 -9.60 8.51 -4.84
CA VAL A 105 -9.89 9.34 -6.01
C VAL A 105 -11.39 9.53 -6.20
N LYS A 106 -12.20 8.46 -6.10
CA LYS A 106 -13.66 8.54 -6.22
C LYS A 106 -14.33 9.44 -5.18
N HIS A 107 -13.73 9.59 -4.01
CA HIS A 107 -14.29 10.34 -2.88
C HIS A 107 -13.53 11.63 -2.57
N ASP A 108 -12.70 12.12 -3.50
CA ASP A 108 -11.90 13.35 -3.37
C ASP A 108 -11.07 13.39 -2.07
N LYS A 109 -10.55 12.23 -1.64
CA LYS A 109 -9.71 12.11 -0.44
C LYS A 109 -8.26 12.45 -0.79
N PRO A 110 -7.56 13.24 0.04
CA PRO A 110 -6.15 13.56 -0.20
C PRO A 110 -5.27 12.30 -0.11
N VAL A 111 -4.32 12.21 -1.04
CA VAL A 111 -3.37 11.08 -1.15
C VAL A 111 -1.94 11.60 -1.13
N PHE A 112 -1.05 10.90 -0.44
CA PHE A 112 0.39 11.12 -0.48
C PHE A 112 1.13 9.81 -0.78
N GLY A 113 1.75 9.71 -1.96
CA GLY A 113 2.54 8.56 -2.37
C GLY A 113 4.04 8.80 -2.19
N ILE A 114 4.74 7.84 -1.57
CA ILE A 114 6.17 7.94 -1.26
C ILE A 114 6.93 6.83 -1.98
N CYS A 115 7.92 7.19 -2.81
CA CYS A 115 8.73 6.23 -3.58
C CYS A 115 7.82 5.30 -4.41
N ARG A 116 7.72 4.02 -4.04
CA ARG A 116 6.76 3.07 -4.61
C ARG A 116 5.32 3.61 -4.64
N GLY A 117 4.86 4.25 -3.57
CA GLY A 117 3.50 4.82 -3.53
C GLY A 117 3.27 5.90 -4.61
N PHE A 118 4.31 6.66 -4.96
CA PHE A 118 4.25 7.63 -6.06
C PHE A 118 4.22 6.93 -7.43
N GLN A 119 4.98 5.84 -7.60
CA GLN A 119 4.93 5.02 -8.81
C GLN A 119 3.54 4.39 -8.99
N LEU A 120 2.94 3.87 -7.92
CA LEU A 120 1.56 3.35 -7.95
C LEU A 120 0.56 4.42 -8.41
N MET A 121 0.69 5.66 -7.92
CA MET A 121 -0.15 6.77 -8.38
C MET A 121 -0.02 7.01 -9.88
N ASN A 122 1.22 6.99 -10.41
CA ASN A 122 1.46 7.11 -11.85
C ASN A 122 0.75 5.99 -12.63
N VAL A 123 0.89 4.74 -12.18
CA VAL A 123 0.26 3.57 -12.81
C VAL A 123 -1.27 3.66 -12.77
N TYR A 124 -1.86 4.07 -11.64
CA TYR A 124 -3.29 4.27 -11.50
C TYR A 124 -3.86 5.24 -12.56
N PHE A 125 -3.11 6.31 -12.87
CA PHE A 125 -3.50 7.30 -13.90
C PHE A 125 -3.05 6.91 -15.33
N GLY A 126 -2.62 5.67 -15.54
CA GLY A 126 -2.28 5.14 -16.87
C GLY A 126 -0.85 5.40 -17.32
N GLY A 127 0.05 5.77 -16.40
CA GLY A 127 1.48 5.83 -16.67
C GLY A 127 2.16 4.46 -16.57
N THR A 128 3.40 4.39 -17.07
CA THR A 128 4.28 3.20 -17.08
C THR A 128 5.66 3.57 -16.57
#